data_AF-A0A5C5SA07-F1
#
_entry.id   AF-A0A5C5SA07-F1
#
_cell.length_a   1.000
_cell.length_b   1.000
_cell.length_c   1.000
_cell.angle_alpha   90.00
_cell.angle_beta   90.00
_cell.angle_gamma   90.00
#
_symmetry.space_group_name_H-M   'P 1'
#
loop_
_entity.id
_entity.type
_entity.pdbx_description
1 polymer ?
#
loop_
_entity_poly.entity_id
_entity_poly.type
_entity_poly.pdbx_seq_one_letter_code
_entity_poly.pdbx_strand_id
1 'polypeptide(L)'
;MAKVLKKSLSKVLFLLAVLGSIGAAYTQKVYANYYSPWVVISVSGVKQRRIIYNGTKPLIQLYQNINYRRTFTDRAGRRTYQYKTEIRNIGLKSPYAP
;
A
#
# COMPACT_ATOMS: atom_id res chain seq x y z
N MET A 1 39.35 -44.06 -6.55
CA MET A 1 39.48 -42.81 -5.76
C MET A 1 38.78 -41.60 -6.38
N ALA A 2 38.93 -41.33 -7.69
CA ALA A 2 38.35 -40.14 -8.34
C ALA A 2 36.82 -39.94 -8.19
N LYS A 3 36.02 -41.03 -8.17
CA LYS A 3 34.55 -40.95 -7.99
C LYS A 3 34.12 -40.51 -6.59
N VAL A 4 34.82 -40.95 -5.54
CA VAL A 4 34.52 -40.58 -4.15
C VAL A 4 34.87 -39.12 -3.89
N LEU A 5 35.98 -38.66 -4.48
CA LEU A 5 36.40 -37.27 -4.43
C LEU A 5 35.39 -36.35 -5.14
N LYS A 6 34.95 -36.70 -6.37
CA LYS A 6 33.90 -35.96 -7.10
C LYS A 6 32.58 -35.87 -6.32
N LYS A 7 32.16 -36.97 -5.69
CA LYS A 7 30.91 -37.02 -4.91
C LYS A 7 30.98 -36.14 -3.65
N SER A 8 32.16 -36.08 -3.02
CA SER A 8 32.40 -35.21 -1.86
C SER A 8 32.47 -33.73 -2.26
N LEU A 9 33.15 -33.41 -3.36
CA LEU A 9 33.23 -32.04 -3.89
C LEU A 9 31.85 -31.49 -4.30
N SER A 10 31.03 -32.34 -4.94
CA SER A 10 29.66 -31.98 -5.34
C SER A 10 28.77 -31.69 -4.14
N LYS A 11 28.90 -32.43 -3.03
CA LYS A 11 28.17 -32.15 -1.80
C LYS A 11 28.57 -30.82 -1.18
N VAL A 12 29.86 -30.49 -1.17
CA VAL A 12 30.35 -29.20 -0.65
C VAL A 12 29.83 -28.04 -1.48
N LEU A 13 29.90 -28.14 -2.82
CA LEU A 13 29.37 -27.13 -3.73
C LEU A 13 27.85 -26.95 -3.57
N PHE A 14 27.11 -28.04 -3.40
CA PHE A 14 25.67 -27.99 -3.15
C PHE A 14 25.36 -27.27 -1.84
N LEU A 15 26.11 -27.59 -0.76
CA LEU A 15 25.92 -26.94 0.54
C LEU A 15 26.20 -25.42 0.46
N LEU A 16 27.26 -25.02 -0.24
CA LEU A 16 27.59 -23.61 -0.46
C LEU A 16 26.52 -22.89 -1.28
N ALA A 17 25.95 -23.54 -2.31
CA ALA A 17 24.85 -22.98 -3.09
C ALA A 17 23.57 -22.79 -2.26
N VAL A 18 23.25 -23.73 -1.37
CA VAL A 18 22.12 -23.63 -0.45
C VAL A 18 22.33 -22.50 0.57
N LEU A 19 23.51 -22.40 1.16
CA LEU A 19 23.84 -21.30 2.09
C LEU A 19 23.82 -19.93 1.40
N GLY A 20 24.36 -19.84 0.18
CA GLY A 20 24.35 -18.62 -0.62
C GLY A 20 22.94 -18.15 -0.99
N SER A 21 22.05 -19.08 -1.37
CA SER A 21 20.66 -18.76 -1.73
C SER A 21 19.83 -18.33 -0.52
N ILE A 22 20.01 -18.96 0.65
CA ILE A 22 19.37 -18.53 1.90
C ILE A 22 19.88 -17.13 2.31
N GLY A 23 21.19 -16.88 2.23
CA GLY A 23 21.78 -15.57 2.54
C GLY A 23 21.28 -14.45 1.61
N ALA A 24 21.17 -14.73 0.30
CA ALA A 24 20.65 -13.77 -0.68
C ALA A 24 19.15 -13.47 -0.44
N ALA A 25 18.35 -14.48 -0.11
CA ALA A 25 16.93 -14.29 0.20
C ALA A 25 16.72 -13.49 1.49
N TYR A 26 17.57 -13.69 2.51
CA TYR A 26 17.49 -12.96 3.77
C TYR A 26 17.87 -11.49 3.60
N THR A 27 18.93 -11.19 2.85
CA THR A 27 19.33 -9.82 2.53
C THR A 27 18.28 -9.10 1.68
N GLN A 28 17.68 -9.77 0.69
CA GLN A 28 16.57 -9.18 -0.08
C GLN A 28 15.38 -8.73 0.78
N LYS A 29 15.04 -9.46 1.85
CA LYS A 29 13.97 -9.07 2.77
C LYS A 29 14.30 -7.80 3.57
N VAL A 30 15.57 -7.62 3.95
CA VAL A 30 16.03 -6.44 4.69
C VAL A 30 16.07 -5.19 3.78
N TYR A 31 16.41 -5.37 2.51
CA TYR A 31 16.56 -4.29 1.54
C TYR A 31 15.34 -4.09 0.64
N ALA A 32 14.15 -4.56 1.00
CA ALA A 32 12.95 -4.29 0.24
C ALA A 32 12.27 -3.01 0.70
N ASN A 33 12.00 -2.09 -0.23
CA ASN A 33 11.12 -0.95 0.04
C ASN A 33 9.72 -1.49 0.34
N TYR A 34 9.12 -1.08 1.45
CA TYR A 34 7.76 -1.50 1.79
C TYR A 34 6.87 -0.30 2.11
N TYR A 35 5.60 -0.42 1.72
CA TYR A 35 4.54 0.54 2.03
C TYR A 35 3.58 -0.08 3.03
N SER A 36 3.26 0.64 4.09
CA SER A 36 2.12 0.28 4.94
C SER A 36 0.81 0.45 4.15
N PRO A 37 -0.28 -0.22 4.55
CA PRO A 37 -1.60 0.11 4.04
C PRO A 37 -1.95 1.57 4.32
N TRP A 38 -2.84 2.13 3.50
CA TRP A 38 -3.41 3.45 3.73
C TRP A 38 -4.37 3.40 4.91
N VAL A 39 -4.13 4.23 5.92
CA VAL A 39 -4.97 4.35 7.11
C VAL A 39 -5.67 5.69 7.08
N VAL A 40 -6.98 5.70 7.34
CA VAL A 40 -7.76 6.94 7.48
C VAL A 40 -7.30 7.66 8.74
N ILE A 41 -6.90 8.92 8.61
CA ILE A 41 -6.49 9.76 9.75
C ILE A 41 -7.53 10.80 10.12
N SER A 42 -8.34 11.25 9.15
CA SER A 42 -9.46 12.15 9.40
C SER A 42 -10.47 12.10 8.28
N VAL A 43 -11.72 12.36 8.65
CA VAL A 43 -12.85 12.50 7.74
C VAL A 43 -13.46 13.87 7.98
N SER A 44 -13.66 14.67 6.94
CA SER A 44 -14.33 15.96 7.08
C SER A 44 -15.81 15.81 7.40
N GLY A 45 -16.45 16.88 7.85
CA GLY A 45 -17.90 17.00 7.77
C GLY A 45 -18.43 16.84 6.34
N VAL A 46 -19.73 16.62 6.21
CA VAL A 46 -20.43 16.52 4.93
C VAL A 46 -20.45 17.89 4.25
N LYS A 47 -20.04 17.94 2.99
CA LYS A 47 -20.00 19.15 2.16
C LYS A 47 -20.90 19.01 0.95
N GLN A 48 -21.34 20.14 0.42
CA GLN A 48 -22.13 20.22 -0.81
C GLN A 48 -21.19 20.58 -1.97
N ARG A 49 -21.23 19.81 -3.06
CA ARG A 49 -20.35 20.01 -4.22
C ARG A 49 -21.00 20.88 -5.28
N ARG A 50 -22.17 20.48 -5.75
CA ARG A 50 -22.92 21.11 -6.84
C ARG A 50 -24.37 20.64 -6.86
N ILE A 51 -25.22 21.42 -7.52
CA ILE A 51 -26.60 21.06 -7.83
C ILE A 51 -26.60 20.25 -9.13
N ILE A 52 -27.30 19.12 -9.12
CA ILE A 52 -27.54 18.22 -10.25
C ILE A 52 -29.05 18.21 -10.49
N TYR A 53 -29.47 18.24 -11.75
CA TYR A 53 -30.88 18.18 -12.12
C TYR A 53 -31.24 16.77 -12.56
N ASN A 54 -32.25 16.17 -11.94
CA ASN A 54 -32.89 14.96 -12.43
C ASN A 54 -34.30 15.32 -12.94
N GLY A 55 -34.39 15.67 -14.23
CA GLY A 55 -35.55 16.36 -14.77
C GLY A 55 -35.70 17.76 -14.18
N THR A 56 -36.89 18.10 -13.67
CA THR A 56 -37.16 19.39 -13.00
C THR A 56 -36.76 19.42 -11.52
N LYS A 57 -36.33 18.29 -10.96
CA LYS A 57 -36.00 18.19 -9.53
C LYS A 57 -34.51 18.51 -9.28
N PRO A 58 -34.17 19.59 -8.56
CA PRO A 58 -32.81 19.87 -8.15
C PRO A 58 -32.38 18.90 -7.04
N LEU A 59 -31.17 18.39 -7.12
CA LEU A 59 -30.52 17.53 -6.12
C LEU A 59 -29.13 18.08 -5.80
N ILE A 60 -28.75 18.11 -4.53
CA ILE A 60 -27.44 18.57 -4.08
C ILE A 60 -26.51 17.36 -3.93
N GLN A 61 -25.39 17.35 -4.64
CA GLN A 61 -24.37 16.33 -4.48
C GLN A 61 -23.59 16.53 -3.17
N LEU A 62 -23.62 15.52 -2.30
CA LEU A 62 -22.91 15.51 -1.03
C LEU A 62 -21.59 14.74 -1.15
N TYR A 63 -20.54 15.27 -0.53
CA TYR A 63 -19.22 14.63 -0.48
C TYR A 63 -18.51 14.87 0.85
N GLN A 64 -17.50 14.04 1.10
CA GLN A 64 -16.58 14.14 2.22
C GLN A 64 -15.15 14.07 1.72
N ASN A 65 -14.25 14.79 2.39
CA ASN A 65 -12.81 14.62 2.20
C ASN A 65 -12.30 13.61 3.23
N ILE A 66 -11.65 12.57 2.75
CA ILE A 66 -11.02 11.55 3.60
C ILE A 66 -9.51 11.70 3.44
N ASN A 67 -8.85 12.02 4.54
CA ASN A 67 -7.41 12.11 4.58
C ASN A 67 -6.86 10.77 5.05
N TYR A 68 -5.88 10.26 4.32
CA TYR A 68 -5.18 9.05 4.65
C TYR A 68 -3.70 9.32 4.88
N ARG A 69 -3.09 8.45 5.67
CA ARG A 69 -1.66 8.37 5.86
C ARG A 69 -1.18 6.96 5.60
N ARG A 70 0.00 6.83 5.01
CA ARG A 70 0.77 5.59 5.04
C ARG A 70 2.23 5.89 5.35
N THR A 71 2.95 4.86 5.78
CA THR A 71 4.38 4.92 6.01
C THR A 71 5.08 4.21 4.87
N PHE A 72 6.02 4.90 4.23
CA PHE A 72 7.00 4.28 3.37
C PHE A 72 8.24 3.99 4.19
N THR A 73 8.79 2.79 4.07
CA THR A 73 10.08 2.46 4.65
C THR A 73 11.02 2.05 3.52
N ASP A 74 12.15 2.75 3.46
CA ASP A 74 13.18 2.45 2.47
C ASP A 74 14.02 1.23 2.88
N ARG A 75 14.87 0.80 1.95
CA ARG A 75 15.83 -0.31 2.15
C ARG A 75 16.82 -0.08 3.29
N ALA A 76 17.00 1.17 3.72
CA ALA A 76 17.88 1.56 4.83
C ALA A 76 17.12 1.67 6.16
N GLY A 77 15.83 1.30 6.20
CA GLY A 77 14.99 1.38 7.38
C GLY A 77 14.48 2.78 7.71
N ARG A 78 14.76 3.79 6.88
CA ARG A 78 14.25 5.15 7.07
C ARG A 78 12.77 5.19 6.73
N ARG A 79 11.99 5.81 7.61
CA ARG A 79 10.54 5.92 7.48
C ARG A 79 10.14 7.32 7.04
N THR A 80 9.29 7.43 6.04
CA THR A 80 8.66 8.68 5.64
C THR A 80 7.14 8.54 5.61
N TYR A 81 6.45 9.60 6.04
CA TYR A 81 5.00 9.64 5.99
C TYR A 81 4.54 10.18 4.63
N GLN A 82 3.60 9.47 4.03
CA GLN A 82 2.90 9.90 2.83
C GLN A 82 1.44 10.18 3.16
N TYR A 83 0.92 11.25 2.59
CA TYR A 83 -0.44 11.72 2.80
C TYR A 83 -1.20 11.71 1.48
N LYS A 84 -2.48 11.37 1.51
CA LYS A 84 -3.40 11.57 0.38
C LYS A 84 -4.74 12.03 0.90
N THR A 85 -5.47 12.76 0.06
CA THR A 85 -6.86 13.14 0.30
C THR A 85 -7.71 12.59 -0.83
N GLU A 86 -8.78 11.88 -0.48
CA GLU A 86 -9.77 11.38 -1.45
C GLU A 86 -11.11 12.05 -1.21
N ILE A 87 -11.84 12.31 -2.30
CA ILE A 87 -13.22 12.78 -2.26
C ILE A 87 -14.12 11.56 -2.29
N ARG A 88 -14.81 11.28 -1.17
CA ARG A 88 -15.86 10.28 -1.10
C ARG A 88 -17.20 10.95 -1.39
N ASN A 89 -17.86 10.53 -2.46
CA ASN A 89 -19.26 10.92 -2.72
C ASN A 89 -20.17 10.15 -1.74
N ILE A 90 -21.03 10.87 -1.03
CA ILE A 90 -21.94 10.28 -0.03
C ILE A 90 -23.32 10.01 -0.65
N GLY A 91 -23.72 10.83 -1.61
CA GLY A 91 -25.00 10.69 -2.28
C GLY A 91 -25.58 12.03 -2.72
N LEU A 92 -26.89 12.05 -2.91
CA LEU A 92 -27.66 13.23 -3.32
C LEU A 92 -28.67 13.58 -2.22
N LYS A 93 -28.80 14.85 -1.87
CA LYS A 93 -29.83 15.38 -0.96
C LYS A 93 -30.81 16.26 -1.74
N SER A 94 -32.11 16.12 -1.47
CA SER A 94 -33.09 17.10 -1.94
C SER A 94 -32.89 18.44 -1.21
N PRO A 95 -32.87 19.59 -1.92
CA PRO A 95 -32.78 20.90 -1.28
C PRO A 95 -33.98 21.19 -0.36
N TYR A 96 -35.08 20.45 -0.51
CA TYR A 96 -36.30 20.61 0.28
C TYR A 96 -36.41 19.59 1.43
N ALA A 97 -35.44 18.68 1.58
CA ALA A 97 -35.43 17.76 2.71
C ALA A 97 -34.84 18.44 3.95
N PRO A 98 -35.50 18.37 5.12
CA PRO A 98 -34.95 18.89 6.37
C PRO A 98 -33.55 18.29 6.65
#